data_AF-A0A7S3AD63-F1
#
_entry.id   AF-A0A7S3AD63-F1
#
_cell.length_a   1.000
_cell.length_b   1.000
_cell.length_c   1.000
_cell.angle_alpha   90.00
_cell.angle_beta   90.00
_cell.angle_gamma   90.00
#
_symmetry.space_group_name_H-M   'P 1'
#
loop_
_entity.id
_entity.type
_entity.pdbx_description
1 polymer ?
#
loop_
_entity_poly.entity_id
_entity_poly.type
_entity_poly.pdbx_seq_one_letter_code
_entity_poly.pdbx_strand_id
1 'polypeptide(L)'
;PRWLENLMGFIYPFSFGVDEGIAHLFMRSEVAMNAQCADGGCANMTFALAASARWTASIATSFWLIVVFRRYDVSVALPIEYGTVTAIDVLSGLVFYKEYEDLETWRIATIAGGCVICILGIAVGMMDEKKSVGDMKV
;
A
#
# COMPACT_ATOMS: atom_id res chain seq x y z
N PRO A 1 10.93 12.25 22.26
CA PRO A 1 12.26 11.60 22.13
C PRO A 1 12.64 11.43 20.66
N ARG A 2 13.86 11.81 20.24
CA ARG A 2 14.25 11.82 18.82
C ARG A 2 14.09 10.47 18.10
N TRP A 3 14.34 9.37 18.81
CA TRP A 3 14.14 8.02 18.25
C TRP A 3 12.67 7.71 17.93
N LEU A 4 11.74 8.24 18.75
CA LEU A 4 10.30 8.08 18.57
C LEU A 4 9.80 8.89 17.37
N GLU A 5 10.32 10.09 17.16
CA GLU A 5 9.99 10.95 16.01
C GLU A 5 10.42 10.30 14.69
N ASN A 6 11.63 9.74 14.66
CA ASN A 6 12.14 9.00 13.50
C ASN A 6 11.32 7.73 13.22
N LEU A 7 10.90 7.02 14.28
CA LEU A 7 10.05 5.85 14.13
C LEU A 7 8.66 6.24 13.57
N MET A 8 8.09 7.34 14.05
CA MET A 8 6.83 7.87 13.54
C MET A 8 6.94 8.30 12.08
N GLY A 9 8.08 8.87 11.65
CA GLY A 9 8.33 9.21 10.25
C GLY A 9 8.29 8.03 9.29
N PHE A 10 8.45 6.80 9.78
CA PHE A 10 8.25 5.58 9.00
C PHE A 10 6.86 4.99 9.17
N ILE A 11 6.40 4.85 10.43
CA ILE A 11 5.14 4.17 10.75
C ILE A 11 3.96 4.90 10.11
N TYR A 12 3.94 6.25 10.10
CA TYR A 12 2.83 6.99 9.52
C TYR A 12 2.68 6.74 8.02
N PRO A 13 3.70 7.00 7.16
CA PRO A 13 3.62 6.69 5.73
C PRO A 13 3.40 5.20 5.43
N PHE A 14 3.97 4.30 6.24
CA PHE A 14 3.73 2.86 6.09
C PHE A 14 2.27 2.50 6.36
N SER A 15 1.71 2.93 7.50
CA SER A 15 0.31 2.68 7.86
C SER A 15 -0.66 3.29 6.85
N PHE A 16 -0.28 4.43 6.30
CA PHE A 16 -1.00 5.12 5.25
C PHE A 16 -1.03 4.28 3.96
N GLY A 17 0.13 3.79 3.50
CA GLY A 17 0.22 2.90 2.35
C GLY A 17 -0.50 1.55 2.56
N VAL A 18 -0.61 1.08 3.80
CA VAL A 18 -1.44 -0.10 4.13
C VAL A 18 -2.92 0.17 3.89
N ASP A 19 -3.42 1.31 4.35
CA ASP A 19 -4.83 1.69 4.17
C ASP A 19 -5.19 1.85 2.68
N GLU A 20 -4.32 2.49 1.90
CA GLU A 20 -4.51 2.63 0.46
C GLU A 20 -4.43 1.27 -0.26
N GLY A 21 -3.52 0.39 0.15
CA GLY A 21 -3.44 -0.98 -0.37
C GLY A 21 -4.72 -1.80 -0.11
N ILE A 22 -5.37 -1.60 1.04
CA ILE A 22 -6.68 -2.20 1.34
C ILE A 22 -7.76 -1.63 0.41
N ALA A 23 -7.76 -0.32 0.15
CA ALA A 23 -8.67 0.29 -0.80
C ALA A 23 -8.50 -0.28 -2.22
N HIS A 24 -7.25 -0.54 -2.65
CA HIS A 24 -6.95 -1.22 -3.92
C HIS A 24 -7.49 -2.65 -3.97
N LEU A 25 -7.36 -3.41 -2.89
CA LEU A 25 -7.97 -4.75 -2.80
C LEU A 25 -9.48 -4.67 -3.01
N PHE A 26 -10.17 -3.75 -2.33
CA PHE A 26 -11.62 -3.61 -2.51
C PHE A 26 -11.98 -3.13 -3.91
N MET A 27 -11.15 -2.29 -4.54
CA MET A 27 -11.29 -1.89 -5.94
C MET A 27 -11.21 -3.07 -6.89
N ARG A 28 -10.19 -3.92 -6.76
CA ARG A 28 -10.08 -5.15 -7.55
C ARG A 28 -11.32 -6.04 -7.36
N SER A 29 -11.85 -6.10 -6.13
CA SER A 29 -13.02 -6.93 -5.81
C SER A 29 -14.29 -6.41 -6.45
N GLU A 30 -14.51 -5.10 -6.39
CA GLU A 30 -15.64 -4.43 -7.03
C GLU A 30 -15.59 -4.62 -8.54
N VAL A 31 -14.43 -4.42 -9.18
CA VAL A 31 -14.27 -4.59 -10.63
C VAL A 31 -14.50 -6.04 -11.06
N ALA A 32 -13.94 -7.02 -10.31
CA ALA A 32 -14.14 -8.43 -10.60
C ALA A 32 -15.61 -8.86 -10.46
N MET A 33 -16.31 -8.36 -9.44
CA MET A 33 -17.74 -8.63 -9.26
C MET A 33 -18.61 -7.89 -10.29
N ASN A 34 -18.24 -6.67 -10.68
CA ASN A 34 -18.94 -5.92 -11.73
C ASN A 34 -18.88 -6.66 -13.08
N ALA A 35 -17.77 -7.35 -13.38
CA ALA A 35 -17.67 -8.16 -14.59
C ALA A 35 -18.71 -9.30 -14.64
N GLN A 36 -19.17 -9.76 -13.48
CA GLN A 36 -20.22 -10.79 -13.35
C GLN A 36 -21.63 -10.19 -13.21
N CYS A 37 -21.79 -8.86 -13.25
CA CYS A 37 -23.11 -8.23 -13.21
C CYS A 37 -24.01 -8.63 -14.37
N ALA A 38 -23.43 -8.85 -15.56
CA ALA A 38 -24.19 -9.20 -16.76
C ALA A 38 -24.98 -10.50 -16.58
N ASP A 39 -24.47 -11.41 -15.74
CA ASP A 39 -25.09 -12.71 -15.44
C ASP A 39 -26.00 -12.66 -14.19
N GLY A 40 -26.28 -11.46 -13.64
CA GLY A 40 -27.17 -11.26 -12.50
C GLY A 40 -26.50 -11.34 -11.12
N GLY A 41 -25.17 -11.42 -11.04
CA GLY A 41 -24.42 -11.57 -9.78
C GLY A 41 -24.42 -10.35 -8.85
N CYS A 42 -24.89 -9.18 -9.29
CA CYS A 42 -24.68 -7.90 -8.60
C CYS A 42 -25.72 -7.53 -7.54
N ALA A 43 -26.78 -8.32 -7.39
CA ALA A 43 -27.75 -8.15 -6.30
C ALA A 43 -27.30 -8.80 -4.98
N ASN A 44 -26.03 -9.18 -4.85
CA ASN A 44 -25.51 -9.83 -3.65
C ASN A 44 -25.05 -8.83 -2.59
N MET A 45 -25.32 -9.15 -1.32
CA MET A 45 -24.89 -8.31 -0.18
C MET A 45 -23.37 -8.12 -0.14
N THR A 46 -22.61 -9.12 -0.60
CA THR A 46 -21.15 -9.04 -0.73
C THR A 46 -20.69 -7.91 -1.65
N PHE A 47 -21.41 -7.67 -2.76
CA PHE A 47 -21.10 -6.57 -3.67
C PHE A 47 -21.31 -5.21 -3.01
N ALA A 48 -22.44 -5.03 -2.33
CA ALA A 48 -22.74 -3.81 -1.60
C ALA A 48 -21.71 -3.54 -0.47
N LEU A 49 -21.29 -4.59 0.25
CA LEU A 49 -20.25 -4.48 1.28
C LEU A 49 -18.89 -4.11 0.69
N ALA A 50 -18.46 -4.76 -0.40
CA ALA A 50 -17.20 -4.45 -1.04
C ALA A 50 -17.17 -3.03 -1.63
N ALA A 51 -18.24 -2.61 -2.30
CA ALA A 51 -18.37 -1.26 -2.84
C ALA A 51 -18.37 -0.21 -1.72
N SER A 52 -19.16 -0.40 -0.66
CA SER A 52 -19.18 0.53 0.47
C SER A 52 -17.84 0.60 1.19
N ALA A 53 -17.19 -0.55 1.45
CA ALA A 53 -15.86 -0.62 2.04
C ALA A 53 -14.83 0.14 1.20
N ARG A 54 -14.85 -0.01 -0.14
CA ARG A 54 -13.97 0.72 -1.04
C ARG A 54 -14.10 2.23 -0.86
N TRP A 55 -15.32 2.75 -0.96
CA TRP A 55 -15.55 4.19 -0.88
C TRP A 55 -15.20 4.74 0.50
N THR A 56 -15.50 4.00 1.59
CA THR A 56 -15.11 4.42 2.93
C THR A 56 -13.60 4.43 3.13
N ALA A 57 -12.89 3.42 2.63
CA ALA A 57 -11.44 3.36 2.67
C ALA A 57 -10.86 4.53 1.87
N SER A 58 -11.23 4.70 0.59
CA SER A 58 -10.72 5.80 -0.25
C SER A 58 -10.93 7.20 0.34
N ILE A 59 -12.06 7.45 1.01
CA ILE A 59 -12.30 8.73 1.70
C ILE A 59 -11.37 8.85 2.92
N ALA A 60 -11.24 7.79 3.73
CA ALA A 60 -10.35 7.78 4.88
C ALA A 60 -8.89 8.01 4.45
N THR A 61 -8.43 7.33 3.40
CA THR A 61 -7.09 7.49 2.83
C THR A 61 -6.90 8.92 2.32
N SER A 62 -7.86 9.48 1.58
CA SER A 62 -7.78 10.88 1.11
C SER A 62 -7.63 11.88 2.26
N PHE A 63 -8.33 11.64 3.38
CA PHE A 63 -8.23 12.49 4.56
C PHE A 63 -6.88 12.35 5.28
N TRP A 64 -6.40 11.11 5.47
CA TRP A 64 -5.13 10.84 6.13
C TRP A 64 -3.92 11.32 5.33
N LEU A 65 -4.03 11.33 3.99
CA LEU A 65 -3.00 11.86 3.10
C LEU A 65 -2.67 13.32 3.43
N ILE A 66 -3.70 14.13 3.66
CA ILE A 66 -3.55 15.55 4.05
C ILE A 66 -2.84 15.67 5.39
N VAL A 67 -3.12 14.76 6.34
CA VAL A 67 -2.53 14.79 7.68
C VAL A 67 -1.05 14.41 7.64
N VAL A 68 -0.70 13.36 6.88
CA VAL A 68 0.68 12.84 6.78
C VAL A 68 1.58 13.85 6.06
N PHE A 69 1.17 14.37 4.90
CA PHE A 69 1.98 15.32 4.13
C PHE A 69 2.04 16.74 4.72
N ARG A 70 1.20 17.05 5.71
CA ARG A 70 1.39 18.27 6.54
C ARG A 70 2.47 18.12 7.59
N ARG A 71 2.85 16.89 7.93
CA ARG A 71 3.74 16.57 9.06
C ARG A 71 5.11 16.06 8.64
N TYR A 72 5.21 15.44 7.47
CA TYR A 72 6.45 14.85 6.94
C TYR A 72 6.72 15.33 5.52
N ASP A 73 7.99 15.45 5.17
CA ASP A 73 8.40 15.83 3.82
C ASP A 73 7.99 14.76 2.80
N VAL A 74 7.40 15.23 1.71
CA VAL A 74 6.86 14.38 0.63
C VAL A 74 7.95 13.49 0.05
N SER A 75 9.18 14.00 -0.10
CA SER A 75 10.32 13.26 -0.65
C SER A 75 10.69 12.01 0.14
N VAL A 76 10.38 11.98 1.44
CA VAL A 76 10.68 10.87 2.35
C VAL A 76 9.48 9.96 2.53
N ALA A 77 8.30 10.54 2.74
CA ALA A 77 7.08 9.79 2.98
C ALA A 77 6.62 9.01 1.74
N LEU A 78 6.74 9.61 0.55
CA LEU A 78 6.16 9.09 -0.69
C LEU A 78 6.82 7.76 -1.14
N PRO A 79 8.15 7.57 -1.11
CA PRO A 79 8.76 6.27 -1.39
C PRO A 79 8.32 5.15 -0.43
N ILE A 80 8.14 5.47 0.86
CA ILE A 80 7.70 4.50 1.88
C ILE A 80 6.25 4.10 1.60
N GLU A 81 5.39 5.09 1.39
CA GLU A 81 3.98 4.92 1.04
C GLU A 81 3.84 4.07 -0.23
N TYR A 82 4.34 4.53 -1.37
CA TYR A 82 4.16 3.83 -2.65
C TYR A 82 4.78 2.43 -2.65
N GLY A 83 5.92 2.24 -1.99
CA GLY A 83 6.50 0.90 -1.83
C GLY A 83 5.61 -0.02 -0.98
N THR A 84 4.98 0.51 0.06
CA THR A 84 4.04 -0.24 0.91
C THR A 84 2.75 -0.56 0.17
N VAL A 85 2.14 0.43 -0.52
CA VAL A 85 0.94 0.25 -1.35
C VAL A 85 1.18 -0.83 -2.40
N THR A 86 2.30 -0.74 -3.12
CA THR A 86 2.63 -1.71 -4.18
C THR A 86 2.81 -3.11 -3.62
N ALA A 87 3.54 -3.25 -2.50
CA ALA A 87 3.74 -4.55 -1.87
C ALA A 87 2.41 -5.18 -1.43
N ILE A 88 1.53 -4.38 -0.82
CA ILE A 88 0.23 -4.87 -0.33
C ILE A 88 -0.70 -5.20 -1.48
N ASP A 89 -0.78 -4.36 -2.51
CA ASP A 89 -1.61 -4.60 -3.69
C ASP A 89 -1.22 -5.94 -4.37
N VAL A 90 0.07 -6.18 -4.57
CA VAL A 90 0.59 -7.43 -5.13
C VAL A 90 0.34 -8.64 -4.23
N LEU A 91 0.65 -8.53 -2.93
CA LEU A 91 0.41 -9.62 -1.97
C LEU A 91 -1.08 -9.93 -1.84
N SER A 92 -1.93 -8.91 -1.92
CA SER A 92 -3.37 -9.06 -1.84
C SER A 92 -3.94 -9.82 -3.05
N GLY A 93 -3.40 -9.59 -4.25
CA GLY A 93 -3.69 -10.38 -5.45
C GLY A 93 -3.29 -11.85 -5.26
N LEU A 94 -2.06 -12.10 -4.83
CA LEU A 94 -1.56 -13.46 -4.58
C LEU A 94 -2.40 -14.22 -3.54
N VAL A 95 -2.76 -13.59 -2.42
CA VAL A 95 -3.42 -14.27 -1.30
C VAL A 95 -4.93 -14.42 -1.52
N PHE A 96 -5.61 -13.34 -1.91
CA PHE A 96 -7.08 -13.34 -1.98
C PHE A 96 -7.64 -13.79 -3.33
N TYR A 97 -6.92 -13.51 -4.42
CA TYR A 97 -7.32 -13.92 -5.78
C TYR A 97 -6.65 -15.21 -6.22
N LYS A 98 -5.78 -15.78 -5.37
CA LYS A 98 -5.04 -17.00 -5.66
C LYS A 98 -4.31 -16.95 -7.00
N GLU A 99 -3.77 -15.80 -7.36
CA GLU A 99 -3.03 -15.62 -8.62
C GLU A 99 -1.87 -16.62 -8.76
N TYR A 100 -1.38 -17.21 -7.66
CA TYR A 100 -0.38 -18.27 -7.67
C TYR A 100 -0.82 -19.56 -8.41
N GLU A 101 -2.12 -19.82 -8.56
CA GLU A 101 -2.63 -20.98 -9.30
C GLU A 101 -2.48 -20.79 -10.82
N ASP A 102 -2.57 -19.54 -11.29
CA ASP A 102 -2.48 -19.17 -12.71
C ASP A 102 -1.07 -18.73 -13.15
N LEU A 103 -0.14 -18.59 -12.20
CA LEU A 103 1.22 -18.09 -12.44
C LEU A 103 2.28 -19.21 -12.43
N GLU A 104 3.17 -19.17 -13.41
CA GLU A 104 4.37 -20.01 -13.43
C GLU A 104 5.31 -19.67 -12.25
N THR A 105 5.99 -20.67 -11.69
CA THR A 105 6.81 -20.54 -10.47
C THR A 105 7.89 -19.44 -10.56
N TRP A 106 8.46 -19.20 -11.76
CA TRP A 106 9.46 -18.15 -11.95
C TRP A 106 8.87 -16.74 -11.84
N ARG A 107 7.58 -16.54 -12.17
CA ARG A 107 6.88 -15.26 -12.05
C ARG A 107 6.67 -14.92 -10.58
N ILE A 108 6.32 -15.92 -9.77
CA ILE A 108 6.19 -15.78 -8.32
C ILE A 108 7.55 -15.40 -7.70
N ALA A 109 8.64 -16.04 -8.14
CA ALA A 109 9.99 -15.66 -7.69
C ALA A 109 10.36 -14.21 -8.08
N THR A 110 9.96 -13.77 -9.27
CA THR A 110 10.18 -12.39 -9.73
C THR A 110 9.39 -11.38 -8.89
N ILE A 111 8.13 -11.70 -8.57
CA ILE A 111 7.28 -10.89 -7.70
C ILE A 111 7.89 -10.77 -6.30
N ALA A 112 8.27 -11.88 -5.68
CA ALA A 112 8.91 -11.89 -4.37
C ALA A 112 10.23 -11.10 -4.38
N GLY A 113 11.05 -11.25 -5.42
CA GLY A 113 12.27 -10.48 -5.61
C GLY A 113 12.00 -8.98 -5.73
N GLY A 114 10.97 -8.59 -6.48
CA GLY A 114 10.52 -7.19 -6.59
C GLY A 114 10.12 -6.60 -5.24
N CYS A 115 9.33 -7.31 -4.43
CA CYS A 115 8.97 -6.87 -3.08
C CYS A 115 10.20 -6.67 -2.20
N VAL A 116 11.17 -7.58 -2.24
CA VAL A 116 12.44 -7.44 -1.49
C VAL A 116 13.22 -6.21 -1.94
N ILE A 117 13.33 -5.97 -3.25
CA ILE A 117 14.01 -4.79 -3.79
C ILE A 117 13.32 -3.50 -3.34
N CYS A 118 11.98 -3.44 -3.35
CA CYS A 118 11.23 -2.29 -2.84
C CYS A 118 11.51 -2.03 -1.35
N ILE A 119 11.50 -3.07 -0.52
CA ILE A 119 11.81 -2.96 0.92
C ILE A 119 13.25 -2.48 1.13
N LEU A 120 14.22 -3.02 0.38
CA LEU A 120 15.61 -2.57 0.44
C LEU A 120 15.77 -1.12 -0.02
N GLY A 121 15.07 -0.71 -1.07
CA GLY A 121 15.05 0.67 -1.56
C GLY A 121 14.55 1.65 -0.50
N ILE A 122 13.48 1.29 0.21
CA ILE A 122 12.97 2.05 1.36
C ILE A 122 14.03 2.13 2.47
N ALA A 123 14.62 1.00 2.84
CA ALA A 123 15.63 0.95 3.90
C ALA A 123 16.85 1.83 3.59
N VAL A 124 17.34 1.80 2.34
CA VAL A 124 18.44 2.66 1.88
C VAL A 124 18.04 4.13 1.89
N GLY A 125 16.85 4.48 1.39
CA GLY A 125 16.36 5.85 1.40
C GLY A 125 16.30 6.46 2.81
N MET A 126 15.88 5.66 3.80
CA MET A 126 15.86 6.07 5.21
C MET A 126 17.26 6.22 5.82
N MET A 127 18.26 5.47 5.33
CA MET A 127 19.64 5.59 5.81
C MET A 127 20.29 6.89 5.30
N ASP A 128 19.98 7.29 4.08
CA ASP A 128 20.55 8.50 3.46
C ASP A 128 20.00 9.77 4.12
N GLU A 129 18.71 9.79 4.46
CA GLU A 129 18.10 10.87 5.24
C GLU A 129 18.70 10.99 6.65
N LYS A 130 18.98 9.87 7.32
CA LYS A 130 19.67 9.90 8.63
C LYS A 130 21.06 10.52 8.52
N LYS A 131 21.74 10.31 7.39
CA LYS A 131 23.08 10.85 7.13
C LYS A 131 23.02 12.35 6.88
N SER A 132 22.07 12.83 6.07
CA SER A 132 21.90 14.26 5.79
C SER A 132 21.51 15.07 7.03
N VAL A 133 20.65 14.53 7.91
CA VAL A 133 20.29 15.15 9.19
C VAL A 133 21.44 15.13 10.21
N GLY A 134 22.36 14.16 10.09
CA GLY A 134 23.58 14.07 10.89
C GLY A 134 24.62 15.11 10.50
N ASP A 135 24.83 15.30 9.20
CA ASP A 135 25.82 16.24 8.66
C ASP A 135 25.43 17.72 8.86
N MET A 136 24.12 18.02 8.92
CA MET A 136 23.63 19.37 9.19
C MET A 136 23.76 19.80 10.67
N LYS A 137 24.19 18.88 11.55
CA LYS A 137 24.41 19.13 13.00
C LYS A 137 25.89 19.23 13.39
N VAL A 138 26.80 19.32 12.41
CA VAL A 138 28.24 19.56 12.63
C VAL A 138 28.57 21.02 12.33
#